data_AF-A0A365Z6J3-F1
#
_entry.id   AF-A0A365Z6J3-F1
#
_cell.length_a   1.000
_cell.length_b   1.000
_cell.length_c   1.000
_cell.angle_alpha   90.00
_cell.angle_beta   90.00
_cell.angle_gamma   90.00
#
_symmetry.space_group_name_H-M   'P 1'
#
loop_
_entity.id
_entity.type
_entity.pdbx_description
1 polymer ?
#
loop_
_entity_poly.entity_id
_entity_poly.type
_entity_poly.pdbx_seq_one_letter_code
_entity_poly.pdbx_strand_id
1 'polypeptide(L)' 'MRPSGRALRLTGYLGEGDTRHLRPLYREIVRWAREAGLAGAPVRGS' A
#
# COMPACT_ATOMS: atom_id res chain seq x y z
N MET A 1 6.32 12.59 -10.51
CA MET A 1 5.93 11.92 -11.77
C MET A 1 4.47 11.50 -11.64
N ARG A 2 3.60 11.91 -12.57
CA ARG A 2 2.20 11.44 -12.63
C ARG A 2 2.17 10.29 -13.66
N PRO A 3 1.67 9.09 -13.34
CA PRO A 3 1.58 8.02 -14.32
C PRO A 3 0.60 8.43 -15.43
N SER A 4 1.10 8.58 -16.67
CA SER A 4 0.32 8.91 -17.86
C SER A 4 -0.10 7.61 -18.55
N GLY A 5 -1.27 7.07 -18.19
CA GLY A 5 -1.78 5.81 -18.76
C GLY A 5 -2.94 5.23 -17.95
N ARG A 6 -3.60 4.17 -18.45
CA ARG A 6 -4.66 3.46 -17.73
C ARG A 6 -4.05 2.77 -16.49
N ALA A 7 -4.30 3.33 -15.32
CA ALA A 7 -3.83 2.76 -14.05
C ALA A 7 -4.82 1.72 -13.53
N LEU A 8 -4.31 0.56 -13.13
CA LEU A 8 -5.08 -0.41 -12.37
C LEU A 8 -5.07 -0.02 -10.89
N ARG A 9 -6.24 0.14 -10.27
CA ARG A 9 -6.36 0.43 -8.84
C ARG A 9 -6.72 -0.84 -8.07
N LEU A 10 -5.85 -1.25 -7.17
CA LEU A 10 -6.13 -2.27 -6.15
C LEU A 10 -6.54 -1.57 -4.85
N THR A 11 -7.53 -2.11 -4.14
CA THR A 11 -7.90 -1.67 -2.78
C THR A 11 -7.88 -2.88 -1.86
N GLY A 12 -7.06 -2.81 -0.81
CA GLY A 12 -7.00 -3.81 0.25
C GLY A 12 -7.56 -3.24 1.55
N TYR A 13 -8.20 -4.10 2.35
CA TYR A 13 -8.69 -3.77 3.68
C TYR A 13 -7.80 -4.46 4.71
N LEU A 14 -7.42 -3.71 5.74
CA LEU A 14 -6.57 -4.14 6.84
C LEU A 14 -7.23 -3.74 8.15
N GLY A 15 -7.04 -4.53 9.19
CA GLY A 15 -7.41 -4.16 10.54
C GLY A 15 -6.46 -3.09 11.09
N GLU A 16 -6.97 -2.20 11.94
CA GLU A 16 -6.19 -1.11 12.56
C GLU A 16 -5.04 -1.64 13.43
N GLY A 17 -5.24 -2.81 14.04
CA GLY A 17 -4.25 -3.50 14.88
C GLY A 17 -3.35 -4.49 14.14
N ASP A 18 -3.44 -4.59 12.80
CA ASP A 18 -2.67 -5.58 12.06
C ASP A 18 -1.17 -5.24 12.12
N THR A 19 -0.39 -6.17 12.69
CA THR A 19 1.06 -6.02 12.82
C THR A 19 1.80 -7.25 12.32
N ARG A 20 3.00 -7.02 11.80
CA ARG A 20 3.98 -8.06 11.48
C ARG A 20 5.28 -7.73 12.20
N HIS A 21 5.79 -8.66 13.01
CA HIS A 21 6.97 -8.43 13.87
C HIS A 21 6.87 -7.12 14.68
N LEU A 22 5.69 -6.86 15.28
CA LEU A 22 5.41 -5.64 16.07
C LEU A 22 5.45 -4.33 15.26
N ARG A 23 5.42 -4.41 13.93
CA ARG A 23 5.35 -3.25 13.04
C ARG A 23 4.00 -3.21 12.32
N PRO A 24 3.42 -2.03 12.08
CA PRO A 24 2.15 -1.95 11.36
C PRO A 24 2.22 -2.60 9.98
N LEU A 25 1.27 -3.50 9.69
CA LEU A 25 1.26 -4.31 8.46
C LEU A 25 1.12 -3.45 7.20
N TYR A 26 0.36 -2.35 7.27
CA TYR A 26 0.22 -1.41 6.14
C TYR A 26 1.57 -0.86 5.67
N ARG A 27 2.54 -0.70 6.57
CA ARG A 27 3.87 -0.16 6.25
C ARG A 27 4.67 -1.13 5.39
N GLU A 28 4.57 -2.43 5.69
CA GLU A 28 5.21 -3.49 4.92
C GLU A 28 4.56 -3.63 3.53
N ILE A 29 3.22 -3.56 3.45
CA ILE A 29 2.50 -3.62 2.18
C ILE A 29 2.87 -2.46 1.26
N VAL A 30 2.95 -1.23 1.79
CA VAL A 30 3.40 -0.06 1.00
C VAL A 30 4.84 -0.23 0.53
N ARG A 31 5.71 -0.80 1.37
CA ARG A 31 7.10 -1.10 0.99
C ARG A 31 7.16 -2.11 -0.17
N TRP A 32 6.43 -3.22 -0.08
CA TRP A 32 6.35 -4.20 -1.16
C TRP A 32 5.75 -3.62 -2.43
N ALA A 33 4.73 -2.77 -2.33
CA ALA A 33 4.16 -2.10 -3.49
C ALA A 33 5.19 -1.22 -4.21
N ARG A 34 6.05 -0.52 -3.47
CA ARG A 34 7.14 0.27 -4.05
C ARG A 34 8.21 -0.63 -4.67
N GLU A 35 8.61 -1.70 -3.98
CA GLU A 35 9.59 -2.68 -4.49
C GLU A 35 9.07 -3.37 -5.77
N ALA A 36 7.77 -3.63 -5.87
CA ALA A 36 7.10 -4.22 -7.04
C ALA A 36 6.85 -3.23 -8.20
N GLY A 37 7.28 -1.96 -8.08
CA GLY A 37 7.10 -0.95 -9.12
C GLY A 37 5.67 -0.48 -9.29
N LEU A 38 4.78 -0.70 -8.31
CA LEU A 38 3.46 -0.08 -8.32
C LEU A 38 3.64 1.44 -8.22
N ALA A 39 2.94 2.18 -9.08
CA ALA A 39 3.06 3.64 -9.21
C ALA A 39 2.69 4.43 -7.92
N GLY A 40 2.24 3.74 -6.86
CA GLY A 40 2.00 4.27 -5.53
C GLY A 40 1.04 3.37 -4.73
N ALA A 41 0.95 3.62 -3.42
CA ALA A 41 0.00 2.95 -2.52
C ALA A 41 -0.51 3.96 -1.46
N PRO A 42 -1.53 4.78 -1.79
CA PRO A 42 -2.09 5.72 -0.83
C PRO A 42 -2.84 4.98 0.28
N VAL A 43 -2.48 5.28 1.53
CA VAL A 43 -3.16 4.74 2.72
C VAL A 43 -4.21 5.75 3.17
N ARG A 44 -5.42 5.27 3.48
CA ARG A 44 -6.47 6.07 4.10
C ARG A 44 -6.80 5.44 5.46
N GLY A 45 -6.71 6.23 6.52
CA GLY A 45 -7.30 5.89 7.82
C GLY A 45 -8.78 6.24 7.83
N SER A 46 -9.56 5.47 8.59
CA SER A 46 -10.91 5.87 9.00
C SER A 46 -10.86 6.89 10.12
#